data_AF-A0A841RRZ4-F1
#
_entry.id   AF-A0A841RRZ4-F1
#
_cell.length_a   1.000
_cell.length_b   1.000
_cell.length_c   1.000
_cell.angle_alpha   90.00
_cell.angle_beta   90.00
_cell.angle_gamma   90.00
#
_symmetry.space_group_name_H-M   'P 1'
#
loop_
_entity.id
_entity.type
_entity.pdbx_description
1 polymer ?
#
loop_
_entity_poly.entity_id
_entity_poly.type
_entity_poly.pdbx_seq_one_letter_code
_entity_poly.pdbx_strand_id
1 'polypeptide(L)' 'MLSNEKVNYTDKEIIEKGSKALIKELGYSGFLRFIRYSEELGKEDYLNLEKEVFKDKSVEEIYESAETYWEDKNS' A
#
# COMPACT_ATOMS: atom_id res chain seq x y z
N MET A 1 7.71 32.45 -0.74
CA MET A 1 8.07 31.87 -2.05
C MET A 1 8.83 30.59 -1.80
N LEU A 2 8.39 29.46 -2.35
CA LEU A 2 9.18 28.22 -2.35
C LEU A 2 10.41 28.51 -3.23
N SER A 3 11.61 28.50 -2.65
CA SER A 3 12.83 28.76 -3.41
C SER A 3 13.13 27.57 -4.33
N ASN A 4 13.35 27.86 -5.62
CA ASN A 4 13.76 26.87 -6.63
C ASN A 4 15.21 26.38 -6.45
N GLU A 5 15.83 26.57 -5.29
CA GLU A 5 17.22 26.16 -5.02
C GLU A 5 17.38 24.63 -4.89
N LYS A 6 16.27 23.88 -4.76
CA LYS A 6 16.26 22.41 -4.62
C LYS A 6 16.10 21.63 -5.95
N VAL A 7 16.29 22.28 -7.10
CA VAL A 7 16.05 21.67 -8.43
C VAL A 7 17.20 20.75 -8.89
N ASN A 8 18.32 20.67 -8.15
CA ASN A 8 19.48 19.86 -8.53
C ASN A 8 19.49 18.41 -8.02
N TYR A 9 18.39 17.93 -7.44
CA TYR A 9 18.33 16.54 -7.00
C TYR A 9 17.90 15.62 -8.14
N THR A 10 18.63 14.53 -8.30
CA THR A 10 18.18 13.40 -9.12
C THR A 10 16.92 12.77 -8.50
N ASP A 11 16.12 12.06 -9.31
CA ASP A 11 14.92 11.37 -8.84
C ASP A 11 15.22 10.45 -7.64
N LYS A 12 16.37 9.77 -7.67
CA LYS A 12 16.85 8.94 -6.56
C LYS A 12 17.05 9.75 -5.28
N GLU A 13 17.68 10.91 -5.37
CA GLU A 13 17.91 11.78 -4.21
C GLU A 13 16.62 12.38 -3.68
N ILE A 14 15.66 12.68 -4.55
CA ILE A 14 14.32 13.14 -4.16
C ILE A 14 13.62 12.03 -3.36
N ILE A 15 13.59 10.80 -3.87
CA ILE A 15 12.98 9.65 -3.20
C ILE A 15 13.67 9.38 -1.85
N GLU A 16 15.01 9.39 -1.82
CA GLU A 16 15.76 9.10 -0.59
C GLU A 16 15.52 10.17 0.49
N LYS A 17 15.60 11.45 0.12
CA LYS A 17 15.39 12.56 1.06
C LYS A 17 13.93 12.63 1.52
N GLY A 18 12.99 12.42 0.62
CA GLY A 18 11.55 12.36 0.93
C GLY A 18 11.22 11.21 1.87
N SER A 19 11.69 10.01 1.58
CA SER A 19 11.48 8.83 2.42
C SER A 19 12.05 9.04 3.82
N LYS A 20 13.28 9.58 3.94
CA LYS A 20 13.89 9.89 5.25
C LYS A 20 13.08 10.91 6.05
N ALA A 21 12.57 11.95 5.40
CA ALA A 21 11.74 12.95 6.07
C ALA A 21 10.41 12.34 6.57
N LEU A 22 9.76 11.54 5.74
CA LEU A 22 8.49 10.89 6.09
C LEU A 22 8.66 9.84 7.19
N ILE A 23 9.70 9.00 7.14
CA ILE A 23 10.00 8.03 8.20
C ILE A 23 10.27 8.75 9.53
N LYS A 24 10.99 9.87 9.50
CA LYS A 24 11.28 10.63 10.72
C LYS A 24 10.00 11.18 11.38
N GLU A 25 9.05 11.64 10.58
CA GLU A 25 7.81 12.25 11.08
C GLU A 25 6.76 11.21 11.48
N LEU A 26 6.61 10.15 10.68
CA LEU A 26 5.49 9.21 10.78
C LEU A 26 5.89 7.84 11.38
N GLY A 27 7.19 7.59 11.55
CA GLY A 27 7.72 6.25 11.76
C GLY A 27 7.61 5.37 10.51
N TYR A 28 8.20 4.17 10.57
CA TYR A 28 8.19 3.24 9.44
C TYR A 28 6.78 2.79 9.03
N SER A 29 5.92 2.47 9.99
CA SER A 29 4.54 2.03 9.72
C SER A 29 3.69 3.14 9.10
N GLY A 30 3.84 4.38 9.58
CA GLY A 30 3.15 5.55 9.02
C GLY A 30 3.66 5.90 7.63
N PHE A 31 4.97 5.80 7.37
CA PHE A 31 5.54 5.95 6.03
C PHE A 31 5.00 4.92 5.04
N LEU A 32 4.96 3.62 5.40
CA LEU A 32 4.42 2.58 4.53
C LEU A 32 2.94 2.82 4.20
N ARG A 33 2.15 3.22 5.20
CA ARG A 33 0.73 3.56 5.00
C ARG A 33 0.57 4.79 4.10
N PHE A 34 1.44 5.79 4.25
CA PHE A 34 1.45 6.98 3.39
C PHE A 34 1.77 6.62 1.94
N ILE A 35 2.79 5.78 1.69
CA ILE A 35 3.12 5.33 0.33
C ILE A 35 1.96 4.55 -0.27
N ARG A 36 1.34 3.62 0.47
CA ARG A 36 0.16 2.88 0.01
C ARG A 36 -0.97 3.80 -0.45
N TYR A 37 -1.36 4.78 0.37
CA TYR A 37 -2.40 5.75 -0.01
C TYR A 37 -1.94 6.68 -1.16
N SER A 38 -0.65 6.97 -1.25
CA SER A 38 -0.11 7.81 -2.33
C SER A 38 -0.03 7.05 -3.67
N GLU A 39 0.20 5.74 -3.63
CA GLU A 39 0.12 4.84 -4.77
C GLU A 39 -1.33 4.65 -5.25
N GLU A 40 -2.30 4.60 -4.33
CA GLU A 40 -3.74 4.62 -4.64
C GLU A 40 -4.17 5.92 -5.36
N LEU A 41 -3.49 7.06 -5.12
CA LEU A 41 -3.69 8.29 -5.89
C LEU A 41 -3.10 8.22 -7.32
N GLY A 42 -2.27 7.21 -7.61
CA GLY A 42 -1.41 7.11 -8.79
C GLY A 42 -1.82 6.11 -9.85
N LYS A 43 -2.29 4.89 -9.50
CA LYS A 43 -2.89 3.87 -10.39
C LYS A 43 -3.04 2.53 -9.66
N GLU A 44 -4.21 1.90 -9.86
CA GLU A 44 -4.62 0.55 -9.46
C GLU A 44 -5.12 0.37 -8.01
N ASP A 45 -6.43 0.48 -7.90
CA ASP A 45 -7.21 0.21 -6.72
C ASP A 45 -7.21 -1.31 -6.43
N TYR A 46 -6.40 -1.75 -5.46
CA TYR A 46 -6.40 -3.14 -4.99
C TYR A 46 -7.79 -3.62 -4.55
N LEU A 47 -8.72 -2.71 -4.19
CA LEU A 47 -10.11 -3.06 -3.92
C LEU A 47 -10.86 -3.49 -5.18
N ASN A 48 -10.45 -3.05 -6.38
CA ASN A 48 -11.01 -3.58 -7.62
C ASN A 48 -10.51 -5.00 -7.88
N LEU A 49 -9.25 -5.31 -7.54
CA LEU A 49 -8.72 -6.66 -7.66
C LEU A 49 -9.44 -7.62 -6.70
N GLU A 50 -9.68 -7.20 -5.45
CA GLU A 50 -10.48 -7.94 -4.47
C GLU A 50 -11.93 -8.13 -4.98
N LYS A 51 -12.56 -7.03 -5.43
CA LYS A 51 -13.91 -7.10 -6.02
C LYS A 51 -13.96 -8.01 -7.23
N GLU A 52 -12.92 -8.07 -8.05
CA GLU A 52 -12.86 -8.92 -9.25
C GLU A 52 -12.63 -10.39 -8.89
N VAL A 53 -11.71 -10.67 -7.96
CA VAL A 53 -11.39 -12.02 -7.49
C VAL A 53 -12.57 -12.65 -6.75
N PHE A 54 -13.33 -11.83 -6.01
CA PHE A 54 -14.46 -12.28 -5.20
C PHE A 54 -15.84 -11.88 -5.77
N LYS A 55 -15.91 -11.41 -7.03
CA LYS A 55 -17.16 -10.88 -7.62
C LYS A 55 -18.34 -11.85 -7.60
N ASP A 56 -18.04 -13.15 -7.69
CA ASP A 56 -19.02 -14.23 -7.75
C ASP A 56 -19.12 -15.00 -6.43
N LYS A 57 -18.52 -14.48 -5.35
CA LYS A 57 -18.50 -15.13 -4.03
C LYS A 57 -19.26 -14.30 -3.00
N SER A 58 -20.09 -14.96 -2.21
CA SER A 58 -20.67 -14.35 -1.01
C SER A 58 -19.61 -14.19 0.08
N VAL A 59 -19.90 -13.33 1.06
CA VAL A 59 -19.04 -13.14 2.22
C VAL A 59 -18.89 -14.45 2.99
N GLU A 60 -19.98 -15.19 3.14
CA GLU A 60 -20.01 -16.49 3.81
C GLU A 60 -19.10 -17.51 3.11
N GLU A 61 -19.15 -17.58 1.77
CA GLU A 61 -18.29 -18.48 0.99
C GLU A 61 -16.79 -18.15 1.13
N ILE A 62 -16.45 -16.87 1.30
CA ILE A 62 -15.07 -16.44 1.54
C ILE A 62 -14.62 -16.90 2.93
N TYR A 63 -15.46 -16.75 3.95
CA TYR A 63 -15.15 -17.18 5.32
C TYR A 63 -14.98 -18.70 5.40
N GLU A 64 -15.90 -19.48 4.84
CA GLU A 64 -15.82 -20.95 4.83
C GLU A 64 -14.58 -21.45 4.09
N SER A 65 -14.22 -20.81 2.96
CA SER A 65 -13.01 -21.14 2.20
C SER A 65 -11.73 -20.84 3.01
N ALA A 66 -11.73 -19.74 3.76
CA ALA A 66 -10.59 -19.34 4.59
C ALA A 66 -10.42 -20.26 5.80
N GLU A 67 -11.52 -20.65 6.44
CA GLU A 67 -11.55 -21.60 7.56
C GLU A 67 -11.04 -22.98 7.12
N THR A 68 -11.58 -23.51 6.02
CA THR A 68 -11.14 -24.80 5.45
C THR A 68 -9.64 -24.81 5.12
N TYR A 69 -9.13 -23.76 4.48
CA TYR A 69 -7.70 -23.65 4.17
C TYR A 69 -6.83 -23.65 5.44
N TRP A 70 -7.28 -22.98 6.50
CA TRP A 70 -6.57 -22.93 7.77
C TRP A 70 -6.60 -24.25 8.52
N GLU A 71 -7.70 -24.99 8.47
CA GLU A 71 -7.84 -26.32 9.07
C GLU A 71 -6.99 -27.37 8.34
N ASP A 72 -7.00 -27.35 6.99
CA ASP A 72 -6.18 -28.25 6.16
C ASP A 72 -4.68 -28.01 6.36
N LYS A 73 -4.27 -26.76 6.57
CA LYS A 73 -2.86 -26.40 6.78
C LYS A 73 -2.34 -26.77 8.18
N ASN A 74 -3.25 -26.93 9.15
CA ASN A 74 -2.93 -27.29 10.54
C ASN A 74 -3.27 -28.75 10.88
N SER A 75 -3.69 -29.55 9.90
CA SER A 75 -3.88 -31.01 9.99
C SER A 75 -2.64 -31.76 9.51
#